data_AF-A0AAJ2APL4-F1
#
_entry.id   AF-A0AAJ2APL4-F1
#
_cell.length_a   1.000
_cell.length_b   1.000
_cell.length_c   1.000
_cell.angle_alpha   90.00
_cell.angle_beta   90.00
_cell.angle_gamma   90.00
#
_symmetry.space_group_name_H-M   'P 1'
#
loop_
_entity.id
_entity.type
_entity.pdbx_description
1 polymer ?
#
loop_
_entity_poly.entity_id
_entity_poly.type
_entity_poly.pdbx_seq_one_letter_code
_entity_poly.pdbx_strand_id
1 'polypeptide(L)'
;MHNNASSLQGEWLAVCNSEDVPEGGARGFIVADERIVVWRDSLGAAHVWRDYCPHRGAQLSLGSVSRDWITCPYHGWRYDIEGQCLHIPSNPALRPPKRACATTFVSDEKYGVVWMCFGEPEYALDFYPDADVPGGRRINLAPQTVRSSAPRVVENFLDMAHFSFVHAGILGEQAHTEVPDYEVVPVDGGLEARQCRYWQPAGMPGQDDGAMIDYVYRVRRPLIASLTKMAAGGQGALHIMLVASPVSETETRAWLVSVHEDDSTHSDRELYDFNMEILLQDTPIVESQWPKRLPLELDAELHQKCDRMSVAYRRWLAELEFGWGTTGGG
;
A
#
# COMPACT_ATOMS: atom_id res chain seq x y z
N MET A 1 17.84 8.35 19.35
CA MET A 1 16.57 8.33 18.62
C MET A 1 16.96 8.37 17.15
N HIS A 2 17.10 7.21 16.52
CA HIS A 2 17.25 7.17 15.07
C HIS A 2 15.97 7.74 14.46
N ASN A 3 16.13 8.54 13.41
CA ASN A 3 14.99 9.17 12.76
C ASN A 3 14.27 8.07 11.99
N ASN A 4 13.28 7.41 12.57
CA ASN A 4 12.54 6.31 11.92
C ASN A 4 11.99 6.69 10.54
N ALA A 5 11.80 7.98 10.25
CA ALA A 5 11.44 8.49 8.94
C ALA A 5 12.53 8.30 7.85
N SER A 6 13.78 8.02 8.22
CA SER A 6 14.85 7.78 7.25
C SER A 6 14.65 6.49 6.48
N SER A 7 14.01 5.47 7.08
CA SER A 7 13.74 4.19 6.40
C SER A 7 12.61 4.29 5.36
N LEU A 8 11.94 5.45 5.24
CA LEU A 8 10.95 5.72 4.20
C LEU A 8 11.53 6.56 3.05
N GLN A 9 12.78 7.02 3.13
CA GLN A 9 13.42 7.73 2.03
C GLN A 9 13.62 6.77 0.87
N GLY A 10 13.35 7.23 -0.35
CA GLY A 10 13.52 6.41 -1.56
C GLY A 10 12.44 5.36 -1.81
N GLU A 11 11.54 5.14 -0.86
CA GLU A 11 10.40 4.22 -0.99
C GLU A 11 9.19 4.91 -1.65
N TRP A 12 8.43 4.13 -2.42
CA TRP A 12 7.15 4.55 -2.98
C TRP A 12 6.01 4.28 -2.00
N LEU A 13 5.30 5.34 -1.61
CA LEU A 13 4.16 5.31 -0.70
C LEU A 13 2.87 5.67 -1.46
N ALA A 14 1.86 4.81 -1.36
CA ALA A 14 0.55 5.10 -1.92
C ALA A 14 -0.14 6.24 -1.15
N VAL A 15 -0.78 7.17 -1.87
CA VAL A 15 -1.45 8.33 -1.28
C VAL A 15 -2.97 8.19 -1.37
N CYS A 16 -3.48 7.95 -2.57
CA CYS A 16 -4.92 7.84 -2.85
C CYS A 16 -5.19 7.02 -4.12
N ASN A 17 -6.44 6.62 -4.34
CA ASN A 17 -6.83 6.12 -5.66
C ASN A 17 -6.72 7.26 -6.68
N SER A 18 -6.39 6.95 -7.93
CA SER A 18 -6.32 7.95 -9.00
C SER A 18 -7.63 8.74 -9.16
N GLU A 19 -8.76 8.05 -9.04
CA GLU A 19 -10.10 8.64 -9.16
C GLU A 19 -10.53 9.51 -7.96
N ASP A 20 -9.83 9.44 -6.81
CA ASP A 20 -10.15 10.25 -5.63
C ASP A 20 -9.93 11.76 -5.86
N VAL A 21 -9.15 12.09 -6.89
CA VAL A 21 -8.79 13.45 -7.27
C VAL A 21 -9.12 13.63 -8.75
N PRO A 22 -10.32 14.12 -9.10
CA PRO A 22 -10.69 14.37 -10.49
C PRO A 22 -9.88 15.52 -11.08
N GLU A 23 -9.92 15.67 -12.41
CA GLU A 23 -9.32 16.80 -13.13
C GLU A 23 -9.77 18.15 -12.54
N GLY A 24 -8.82 19.06 -12.32
CA GLY A 24 -9.09 20.35 -11.67
C GLY A 24 -9.45 20.26 -10.18
N GLY A 25 -9.32 19.08 -9.56
CA GLY A 25 -9.50 18.86 -8.13
C GLY A 25 -8.19 18.98 -7.34
N ALA A 26 -8.33 19.28 -6.05
CA ALA A 26 -7.29 19.14 -5.04
C ALA A 26 -7.88 18.46 -3.80
N ARG A 27 -7.12 17.58 -3.16
CA ARG A 27 -7.57 16.85 -1.97
C ARG A 27 -6.42 16.61 -1.00
N GLY A 28 -6.72 16.74 0.30
CA GLY A 28 -5.76 16.54 1.38
C GLY A 28 -5.73 15.11 1.89
N PHE A 29 -4.54 14.62 2.22
CA PHE A 29 -4.25 13.28 2.74
C PHE A 29 -3.17 13.34 3.83
N ILE A 30 -2.94 12.23 4.52
CA ILE A 30 -1.85 12.07 5.48
C ILE A 30 -1.06 10.82 5.09
N VAL A 31 0.25 10.95 4.95
CA VAL A 31 1.18 9.85 4.68
C VAL A 31 2.40 10.04 5.58
N ALA A 32 2.72 9.04 6.40
CA ALA A 32 3.85 9.06 7.34
C ALA A 32 3.92 10.34 8.19
N ASP A 33 2.80 10.72 8.82
CA ASP A 33 2.61 11.94 9.62
C ASP A 33 2.79 13.28 8.84
N GLU A 34 3.05 13.24 7.54
CA GLU A 34 3.07 14.42 6.66
C GLU A 34 1.69 14.72 6.10
N ARG A 35 1.30 15.99 6.11
CA ARG A 35 0.07 16.46 5.45
C ARG A 35 0.37 16.66 3.98
N ILE A 36 -0.39 15.97 3.13
CA ILE A 36 -0.18 15.89 1.69
C ILE A 36 -1.37 16.50 0.97
N VAL A 37 -1.12 17.21 -0.12
CA VAL A 37 -2.14 17.59 -1.11
C VAL A 37 -1.82 16.89 -2.41
N VAL A 38 -2.83 16.24 -2.99
CA VAL A 38 -2.79 15.76 -4.37
C VAL A 38 -3.71 16.64 -5.20
N TRP A 39 -3.22 17.14 -6.33
CA TRP A 39 -3.99 17.94 -7.28
C TRP A 39 -3.61 17.58 -8.72
N ARG A 40 -4.47 17.90 -9.70
CA ARG A 40 -4.23 17.57 -11.11
C ARG A 40 -4.05 18.80 -11.99
N ASP A 41 -3.05 18.77 -12.87
CA ASP A 41 -2.85 19.82 -13.87
C ASP A 41 -3.78 19.68 -15.10
N SER A 42 -3.59 20.53 -16.11
CA SER A 42 -4.41 20.50 -17.32
C SER A 42 -4.17 19.30 -18.25
N LEU A 43 -3.11 18.53 -18.02
CA LEU A 43 -2.83 17.27 -18.71
C LEU A 43 -3.38 16.06 -17.92
N GLY A 44 -3.98 16.31 -16.75
CA GLY A 44 -4.46 15.28 -15.85
C GLY A 44 -3.36 14.63 -15.02
N ALA A 45 -2.11 15.12 -15.06
CA ALA A 45 -1.04 14.55 -14.24
C ALA A 45 -1.25 14.91 -12.76
N ALA A 46 -1.07 13.92 -11.88
CA ALA A 46 -1.17 14.11 -10.44
C ALA A 46 0.12 14.70 -9.87
N HIS A 47 -0.03 15.76 -9.07
CA HIS A 47 1.06 16.43 -8.36
C HIS A 47 0.88 16.25 -6.85
N VAL A 48 1.90 15.72 -6.18
CA VAL A 48 1.86 15.45 -4.74
C VAL A 48 2.77 16.40 -3.98
N TRP A 49 2.18 17.26 -3.15
CA TRP A 49 2.93 18.28 -2.40
C TRP A 49 2.64 18.20 -0.91
N ARG A 50 3.47 18.86 -0.11
CA ARG A 50 3.10 19.15 1.29
C ARG A 50 1.92 20.11 1.29
N ASP A 51 0.89 19.80 2.07
CA ASP A 51 -0.33 20.60 2.20
C ASP A 51 -0.12 21.84 3.09
N TYR A 52 0.77 22.72 2.63
CA TYR A 52 1.25 23.86 3.39
C TYR A 52 1.64 25.02 2.47
N CYS A 53 0.95 26.15 2.62
CA CYS A 53 1.30 27.39 1.97
C CYS A 53 2.49 28.08 2.70
N PRO A 54 3.63 28.34 2.04
CA PRO A 54 4.82 28.94 2.67
C PRO A 54 4.59 30.37 3.19
N HIS A 55 3.49 31.03 2.84
CA HIS A 55 3.17 32.36 3.34
C HIS A 55 2.78 32.34 4.83
N ARG A 56 1.75 31.55 5.20
CA ARG A 56 1.14 31.53 6.55
C ARG A 56 0.61 30.15 6.97
N GLY A 57 1.04 29.08 6.31
CA GLY A 57 0.73 27.71 6.69
C GLY A 57 -0.70 27.25 6.49
N ALA A 58 -1.48 27.95 5.66
CA ALA A 58 -2.79 27.48 5.22
C ALA A 58 -2.63 26.21 4.36
N GLN A 59 -3.62 25.32 4.45
CA GLN A 59 -3.72 24.14 3.59
C GLN A 59 -3.99 24.57 2.15
N LEU A 60 -3.20 24.08 1.21
CA LEU A 60 -3.37 24.26 -0.23
C LEU A 60 -4.51 23.39 -0.77
N SER A 61 -4.78 22.24 -0.14
CA SER A 61 -5.90 21.34 -0.47
C SER A 61 -7.28 21.99 -0.36
N LEU A 62 -7.39 23.04 0.46
CA LEU A 62 -8.60 23.87 0.59
C LEU A 62 -8.72 24.96 -0.49
N GLY A 63 -7.75 25.02 -1.40
CA GLY A 63 -7.66 26.00 -2.47
C GLY A 63 -8.49 25.65 -3.70
N SER A 64 -8.17 26.29 -4.82
CA SER A 64 -8.73 25.97 -6.13
C SER A 64 -7.64 25.75 -7.16
N VAL A 65 -7.83 24.74 -8.00
CA VAL A 65 -6.94 24.46 -9.13
C VAL A 65 -7.47 25.17 -10.37
N SER A 66 -6.58 25.74 -11.15
CA SER A 66 -6.91 26.30 -12.45
C SER A 66 -5.81 25.95 -13.42
N ARG A 67 -6.10 24.96 -14.29
CA ARG A 67 -5.13 24.41 -15.24
C ARG A 67 -3.86 23.96 -14.52
N ASP A 68 -2.77 24.72 -14.67
CA ASP A 68 -1.42 24.33 -14.25
C ASP A 68 -0.97 25.08 -12.98
N TRP A 69 -1.91 25.59 -12.18
CA TRP A 69 -1.60 26.15 -10.87
C TRP A 69 -2.68 25.89 -9.84
N ILE A 70 -2.25 25.85 -8.57
CA ILE A 70 -3.13 25.85 -7.41
C ILE A 70 -3.12 27.23 -6.73
N THR A 71 -4.30 27.69 -6.33
CA THR A 71 -4.51 28.98 -5.64
C THR A 71 -4.78 28.73 -4.17
N CYS A 72 -3.91 29.24 -3.30
CA CYS A 72 -4.10 29.16 -1.85
C CYS A 72 -5.37 29.93 -1.44
N PRO A 73 -6.25 29.34 -0.61
CA PRO A 73 -7.53 29.95 -0.28
C PRO A 73 -7.40 31.17 0.63
N TYR A 74 -6.26 31.34 1.31
CA TYR A 74 -6.14 32.38 2.33
C TYR A 74 -5.89 33.77 1.72
N HIS A 75 -4.88 33.89 0.84
CA HIS A 75 -4.49 35.17 0.26
C HIS A 75 -4.35 35.12 -1.27
N GLY A 76 -4.82 34.04 -1.90
CA GLY A 76 -4.84 33.90 -3.35
C GLY A 76 -3.46 33.75 -4.01
N TRP A 77 -2.42 33.38 -3.25
CA TRP A 77 -1.12 33.07 -3.84
C TRP A 77 -1.26 31.88 -4.77
N ARG A 78 -0.74 32.01 -5.99
CA ARG A 78 -0.79 30.96 -7.02
C ARG A 78 0.57 30.29 -7.15
N TYR A 79 0.59 28.97 -7.27
CA TYR A 79 1.81 28.16 -7.41
C TYR A 79 1.70 27.28 -8.65
N ASP A 80 2.71 27.26 -9.52
CA ASP A 80 2.79 26.39 -10.70
C ASP A 80 3.04 24.91 -10.35
N ILE A 81 3.12 24.02 -11.34
CA ILE A 81 3.35 22.58 -11.16
C ILE A 81 4.66 22.25 -10.41
N GLU A 82 5.68 23.10 -10.52
CA GLU A 82 6.94 22.97 -9.78
C GLU A 82 6.86 23.55 -8.35
N GLY A 83 5.70 24.06 -7.94
CA GLY A 83 5.44 24.66 -6.64
C GLY A 83 5.90 26.11 -6.52
N GLN A 84 6.48 26.71 -7.57
CA GLN A 84 6.95 28.09 -7.54
C GLN A 84 5.78 29.07 -7.57
N CYS A 85 5.80 30.05 -6.67
CA CYS A 85 4.77 31.09 -6.65
C CYS A 85 4.84 31.94 -7.92
N LEU A 86 3.73 31.98 -8.65
CA LEU A 86 3.53 32.77 -9.86
C LEU A 86 2.99 34.16 -9.58
N HIS A 87 2.11 34.30 -8.58
CA HIS A 87 1.34 35.51 -8.38
C HIS A 87 0.97 35.75 -6.92
N ILE A 88 1.14 37.01 -6.49
CA ILE A 88 0.78 37.52 -5.16
C ILE A 88 -0.25 38.64 -5.36
N PRO A 89 -1.56 38.40 -5.16
CA PRO A 89 -2.60 39.37 -5.48
C PRO A 89 -2.48 40.71 -4.75
N SER A 90 -1.99 40.70 -3.51
CA SER A 90 -1.80 41.92 -2.71
C SER A 90 -0.63 42.80 -3.18
N ASN A 91 0.23 42.28 -4.05
CA ASN A 91 1.32 43.03 -4.66
C ASN A 91 1.54 42.56 -6.11
N PRO A 92 0.64 42.92 -7.04
CA PRO A 92 0.59 42.32 -8.38
C PRO A 92 1.80 42.67 -9.26
N ALA A 93 2.52 43.75 -8.95
CA ALA A 93 3.75 44.14 -9.65
C ALA A 93 5.01 43.45 -9.09
N LEU A 94 4.92 42.83 -7.91
CA LEU A 94 6.02 42.10 -7.31
C LEU A 94 6.23 40.79 -8.06
N ARG A 95 7.46 40.58 -8.57
CA ARG A 95 7.93 39.25 -8.94
C ARG A 95 8.12 38.42 -7.66
N PRO A 96 7.41 37.30 -7.47
CA PRO A 96 7.58 36.49 -6.27
C PRO A 96 9.04 36.05 -6.09
N PRO A 97 9.57 36.06 -4.85
CA PRO A 97 10.92 35.60 -4.60
C PRO A 97 11.01 34.08 -4.76
N LYS A 98 12.20 33.54 -5.10
CA LYS A 98 12.40 32.08 -5.26
C LYS A 98 12.00 31.25 -4.04
N ARG A 99 12.13 31.80 -2.84
CA ARG A 99 11.72 31.14 -1.58
C ARG A 99 10.20 31.02 -1.40
N ALA A 100 9.41 31.73 -2.20
CA ALA A 100 7.96 31.55 -2.24
C ALA A 100 7.66 30.32 -3.11
N CYS A 101 8.00 29.14 -2.60
CA CYS A 101 7.85 27.87 -3.28
C CYS A 101 7.19 26.86 -2.33
N ALA A 102 6.20 26.12 -2.81
CA ALA A 102 5.62 24.99 -2.12
C ALA A 102 6.63 23.83 -2.08
N THR A 103 6.49 22.94 -1.10
CA THR A 103 7.32 21.72 -1.06
C THR A 103 6.63 20.65 -1.89
N THR A 104 7.26 20.22 -2.96
CA THR A 104 6.80 19.13 -3.83
C THR A 104 7.47 17.81 -3.43
N PHE A 105 6.83 16.69 -3.76
CA PHE A 105 7.38 15.35 -3.65
C PHE A 105 7.46 14.73 -5.04
N VAL A 106 8.40 13.82 -5.26
CA VAL A 106 8.37 12.99 -6.47
C VAL A 106 7.09 12.16 -6.43
N SER A 107 6.34 12.17 -7.52
CA SER A 107 5.06 11.47 -7.63
C SER A 107 4.90 10.83 -8.99
N ASP A 108 4.16 9.72 -9.01
CA ASP A 108 3.80 9.01 -10.23
C ASP A 108 2.44 8.33 -10.04
N GLU A 109 1.81 7.92 -11.14
CA GLU A 109 0.51 7.25 -11.13
C GLU A 109 0.62 5.90 -11.82
N LYS A 110 0.35 4.82 -11.07
CA LYS A 110 0.33 3.47 -11.61
C LYS A 110 -0.60 2.57 -10.83
N TYR A 111 -1.09 1.53 -11.50
CA TYR A 111 -1.99 0.54 -10.92
C TYR A 111 -3.31 1.14 -10.40
N GLY A 112 -3.72 2.31 -10.92
CA GLY A 112 -4.90 3.05 -10.46
C GLY A 112 -4.69 3.82 -9.15
N VAL A 113 -3.45 3.99 -8.71
CA VAL A 113 -3.06 4.62 -7.44
C VAL A 113 -2.09 5.77 -7.72
N VAL A 114 -2.21 6.87 -6.97
CA VAL A 114 -1.23 7.95 -6.95
C VAL A 114 -0.20 7.66 -5.87
N TRP A 115 1.07 7.73 -6.24
CA TRP A 115 2.21 7.41 -5.38
C TRP A 115 3.06 8.64 -5.14
N MET A 116 3.75 8.64 -4.01
CA MET A 116 4.77 9.63 -3.68
C MET A 116 6.04 8.98 -3.18
N CYS A 117 7.15 9.70 -3.26
CA CYS A 117 8.41 9.31 -2.67
C CYS A 117 8.98 10.47 -1.83
N PHE A 118 9.52 10.15 -0.65
CA PHE A 118 10.38 11.08 0.07
C PHE A 118 11.78 11.03 -0.54
N GLY A 119 12.24 12.18 -1.03
CA GLY A 119 13.53 12.26 -1.73
C GLY A 119 13.45 11.75 -3.17
N GLU A 120 14.50 11.05 -3.61
CA GLU A 120 14.57 10.45 -4.94
C GLU A 120 14.25 8.95 -4.83
N PRO A 121 13.42 8.38 -5.71
CA PRO A 121 13.05 6.97 -5.64
C PRO A 121 14.27 6.08 -5.90
N GLU A 122 14.47 5.08 -5.03
CA GLU A 122 15.57 4.12 -5.17
C GLU A 122 15.31 3.07 -6.26
N TYR A 123 14.06 2.98 -6.72
CA TYR A 123 13.60 2.01 -7.70
C TYR A 123 12.43 2.57 -8.52
N ALA A 124 12.24 2.03 -9.72
CA ALA A 124 11.11 2.39 -10.55
C ALA A 124 9.79 1.83 -9.97
N LEU A 125 8.70 2.54 -10.23
CA LEU A 125 7.34 2.12 -9.90
C LEU A 125 6.87 1.01 -10.87
N ASP A 126 7.63 -0.06 -11.05
CA ASP A 126 7.32 -1.21 -11.91
C ASP A 126 7.59 -2.56 -11.23
N PHE A 127 7.64 -2.54 -9.90
CA PHE A 127 7.95 -3.68 -9.05
C PHE A 127 6.85 -4.76 -8.98
N TYR A 128 5.67 -4.51 -9.56
CA TYR A 128 4.56 -5.47 -9.62
C TYR A 128 4.25 -5.86 -11.07
N PRO A 129 5.05 -6.78 -11.66
CA PRO A 129 4.88 -7.19 -13.06
C PRO A 129 3.59 -7.99 -13.30
N ASP A 130 3.08 -8.64 -12.24
CA ASP A 130 1.84 -9.42 -12.29
C ASP A 130 0.59 -8.54 -12.52
N ALA A 131 0.71 -7.21 -12.49
CA ALA A 131 -0.36 -6.30 -12.88
C ALA A 131 -0.64 -6.25 -14.39
N ASP A 132 0.33 -6.65 -15.22
CA ASP A 132 0.31 -6.45 -16.67
C ASP A 132 0.04 -7.77 -17.44
N VAL A 133 -0.60 -8.74 -16.78
CA VAL A 133 -0.96 -10.01 -17.41
C VAL A 133 -1.91 -9.79 -18.59
N PRO A 134 -1.59 -10.29 -19.81
CA PRO A 134 -2.45 -10.15 -20.97
C PRO A 134 -3.85 -10.73 -20.74
N GLY A 135 -4.88 -9.91 -20.92
CA GLY A 135 -6.28 -10.32 -20.70
C GLY A 135 -6.70 -10.36 -19.22
N GLY A 136 -5.79 -10.07 -18.29
CA GLY A 136 -6.09 -10.01 -16.86
C GLY A 136 -7.06 -8.87 -16.52
N ARG A 137 -8.03 -9.17 -15.65
CA ARG A 137 -9.00 -8.18 -15.14
C ARG A 137 -8.51 -7.61 -13.82
N ARG A 138 -8.19 -6.31 -13.81
CA ARG A 138 -7.72 -5.62 -12.60
C ARG A 138 -8.90 -5.10 -11.77
N ILE A 139 -8.94 -5.49 -10.50
CA ILE A 139 -9.91 -5.02 -9.50
C ILE A 139 -9.15 -4.28 -8.40
N ASN A 140 -9.45 -3.00 -8.22
CA ASN A 140 -8.89 -2.19 -7.14
C ASN A 140 -9.93 -2.09 -6.01
N LEU A 141 -9.56 -2.52 -4.81
CA LEU A 141 -10.41 -2.30 -3.64
C LEU A 141 -10.30 -0.86 -3.14
N ALA A 142 -11.39 -0.35 -2.56
CA ALA A 142 -11.32 0.88 -1.78
C ALA A 142 -10.33 0.70 -0.62
N PRO A 143 -9.47 1.69 -0.33
CA PRO A 143 -8.40 1.51 0.63
C PRO A 143 -8.89 1.56 2.08
N GLN A 144 -8.45 0.58 2.88
CA GLN A 144 -8.91 0.39 4.26
C GLN A 144 -7.98 1.07 5.26
N THR A 145 -8.55 1.73 6.28
CA THR A 145 -7.77 2.16 7.44
C THR A 145 -7.60 0.97 8.37
N VAL A 146 -6.36 0.67 8.75
CA VAL A 146 -6.04 -0.31 9.78
C VAL A 146 -5.25 0.38 10.88
N ARG A 147 -5.75 0.36 12.11
CA ARG A 147 -5.10 0.91 13.31
C ARG A 147 -4.00 -0.01 13.83
N SER A 148 -3.02 -0.27 12.96
CA SER A 148 -1.80 -1.02 13.24
C SER A 148 -0.66 -0.47 12.39
N SER A 149 0.57 -0.84 12.74
CA SER A 149 1.75 -0.46 11.95
C SER A 149 1.73 -1.14 10.58
N ALA A 150 2.29 -0.48 9.57
CA ALA A 150 2.33 -1.00 8.21
C ALA A 150 3.06 -2.36 8.11
N PRO A 151 4.18 -2.59 8.83
CA PRO A 151 4.81 -3.90 8.87
C PRO A 151 3.93 -5.02 9.46
N ARG A 152 3.04 -4.74 10.43
CA ARG A 152 2.08 -5.74 10.92
C ARG A 152 1.02 -6.10 9.87
N VAL A 153 0.58 -5.12 9.08
CA VAL A 153 -0.36 -5.36 7.97
C VAL A 153 0.29 -6.23 6.90
N VAL A 154 1.54 -5.96 6.54
CA VAL A 154 2.32 -6.81 5.61
C VAL A 154 2.50 -8.22 6.19
N GLU A 155 2.91 -8.35 7.45
CA GLU A 155 3.12 -9.65 8.07
C GLU A 155 1.84 -10.50 8.12
N ASN A 156 0.68 -9.90 8.43
CA ASN A 156 -0.61 -10.59 8.38
C ASN A 156 -0.90 -11.14 6.98
N PHE A 157 -0.67 -10.35 5.93
CA PHE A 157 -0.85 -10.81 4.55
C PHE A 157 0.07 -11.97 4.14
N LEU A 158 1.23 -12.11 4.78
CA LEU A 158 2.20 -13.16 4.52
C LEU A 158 1.95 -14.46 5.32
N ASP A 159 1.00 -14.45 6.26
CA ASP A 159 0.70 -15.58 7.14
C ASP A 159 -0.45 -16.43 6.58
N MET A 160 -0.27 -17.75 6.49
CA MET A 160 -1.33 -18.68 6.06
C MET A 160 -2.05 -19.32 7.25
N ALA A 161 -1.44 -19.33 8.44
CA ALA A 161 -1.94 -20.13 9.56
C ALA A 161 -3.31 -19.63 10.08
N HIS A 162 -3.63 -18.36 9.86
CA HIS A 162 -4.92 -17.79 10.27
C HIS A 162 -6.08 -18.14 9.34
N PHE A 163 -5.84 -18.73 8.16
CA PHE A 163 -6.90 -18.98 7.16
C PHE A 163 -8.06 -19.81 7.70
N SER A 164 -7.77 -20.87 8.45
CA SER A 164 -8.80 -21.76 9.01
C SER A 164 -9.55 -21.18 10.23
N PHE A 165 -9.17 -19.98 10.67
CA PHE A 165 -9.76 -19.34 11.85
C PHE A 165 -10.41 -18.00 11.52
N VAL A 166 -9.68 -17.09 10.87
CA VAL A 166 -10.15 -15.75 10.51
C VAL A 166 -11.02 -15.79 9.25
N HIS A 167 -10.62 -16.61 8.27
CA HIS A 167 -11.31 -16.78 6.99
C HIS A 167 -12.04 -18.13 6.89
N ALA A 168 -12.53 -18.63 8.03
CA ALA A 168 -13.18 -19.93 8.13
C ALA A 168 -14.40 -19.99 7.19
N GLY A 169 -14.44 -21.01 6.34
CA GLY A 169 -15.47 -21.20 5.31
C GLY A 169 -15.13 -20.57 3.96
N ILE A 170 -14.04 -19.80 3.84
CA ILE A 170 -13.58 -19.19 2.60
C ILE A 170 -12.17 -19.71 2.26
N LEU A 171 -11.15 -19.20 2.97
CA LEU A 171 -9.74 -19.53 2.69
C LEU A 171 -9.22 -20.73 3.49
N GLY A 172 -9.99 -21.23 4.45
CA GLY A 172 -9.67 -22.41 5.23
C GLY A 172 -10.87 -22.94 6.02
N GLU A 173 -10.69 -24.08 6.70
CA GLU A 173 -11.68 -24.65 7.61
C GLU A 173 -11.03 -25.33 8.81
N GLN A 174 -11.71 -25.32 9.96
CA GLN A 174 -11.12 -25.79 11.23
C GLN A 174 -10.76 -27.28 11.25
N ALA A 175 -11.38 -28.09 10.38
CA ALA A 175 -11.00 -29.49 10.21
C ALA A 175 -9.63 -29.66 9.52
N HIS A 176 -9.15 -28.63 8.82
CA HIS A 176 -7.90 -28.61 8.07
C HIS A 176 -7.08 -27.37 8.45
N THR A 177 -6.32 -27.47 9.54
CA THR A 177 -5.55 -26.35 10.13
C THR A 177 -4.04 -26.47 9.94
N GLU A 178 -3.55 -27.59 9.43
CA GLU A 178 -2.12 -27.82 9.22
C GLU A 178 -1.62 -26.99 8.02
N VAL A 179 -0.58 -26.19 8.25
CA VAL A 179 0.21 -25.54 7.19
C VAL A 179 1.33 -26.51 6.78
N PRO A 180 1.30 -27.09 5.56
CA PRO A 180 2.40 -27.90 5.04
C PRO A 180 3.71 -27.12 4.95
N ASP A 181 4.82 -27.85 4.90
CA ASP A 181 6.12 -27.24 4.69
C ASP A 181 6.22 -26.49 3.37
N TYR A 182 6.83 -25.31 3.44
CA TYR A 182 7.11 -24.42 2.32
C TYR A 182 8.51 -23.81 2.45
N GLU A 183 9.07 -23.31 1.35
CA GLU A 183 10.41 -22.72 1.32
C GLU A 183 10.32 -21.19 1.30
N VAL A 184 11.25 -20.50 1.96
CA VAL A 184 11.45 -19.05 1.83
C VAL A 184 12.85 -18.80 1.32
N VAL A 185 12.97 -18.11 0.20
CA VAL A 185 14.23 -17.80 -0.46
C VAL A 185 14.42 -16.29 -0.61
N PRO A 186 15.64 -15.78 -0.46
CA PRO A 186 15.95 -14.40 -0.83
C PRO A 186 15.83 -14.24 -2.35
N VAL A 187 15.35 -13.08 -2.77
CA VAL A 187 15.30 -12.63 -4.16
C VAL A 187 15.86 -11.21 -4.25
N ASP A 188 16.04 -10.70 -5.47
CA ASP A 188 16.52 -9.32 -5.64
C ASP A 188 15.57 -8.34 -4.96
N GLY A 189 16.11 -7.61 -3.98
CA GLY A 189 15.37 -6.64 -3.16
C GLY A 189 14.30 -7.24 -2.23
N GLY A 190 14.29 -8.54 -1.92
CA GLY A 190 13.24 -9.08 -1.05
C GLY A 190 13.26 -10.57 -0.77
N LEU A 191 12.08 -11.11 -0.47
CA LEU A 191 11.85 -12.53 -0.13
C LEU A 191 10.72 -13.12 -0.98
N GLU A 192 10.83 -14.40 -1.30
CA GLU A 192 9.79 -15.17 -1.96
C GLU A 192 9.54 -16.49 -1.21
N ALA A 193 8.28 -16.78 -0.89
CA ALA A 193 7.86 -18.06 -0.34
C ALA A 193 7.23 -18.93 -1.44
N ARG A 194 7.72 -20.16 -1.60
CA ARG A 194 7.32 -21.11 -2.63
C ARG A 194 6.82 -22.41 -2.01
N GLN A 195 6.05 -23.17 -2.78
CA GLN A 195 5.42 -24.42 -2.34
C GLN A 195 4.45 -24.21 -1.16
N CYS A 196 3.97 -22.98 -1.00
CA CYS A 196 2.95 -22.64 -0.04
C CYS A 196 1.65 -23.29 -0.50
N ARG A 197 1.11 -24.21 0.29
CA ARG A 197 -0.12 -24.93 -0.03
C ARG A 197 -1.07 -24.83 1.13
N TYR A 198 -2.34 -24.57 0.86
CA TYR A 198 -3.35 -24.54 1.91
C TYR A 198 -4.67 -25.11 1.43
N TRP A 199 -5.39 -25.80 2.31
CA TRP A 199 -6.71 -26.36 2.00
C TRP A 199 -7.77 -25.26 2.06
N GLN A 200 -8.56 -25.13 1.00
CA GLN A 200 -9.64 -24.13 0.92
C GLN A 200 -10.98 -24.80 0.61
N PRO A 201 -12.02 -24.55 1.41
CA PRO A 201 -13.36 -25.03 1.09
C PRO A 201 -14.01 -24.24 -0.07
N ALA A 202 -13.81 -22.92 -0.12
CA ALA A 202 -14.47 -22.03 -1.08
C ALA A 202 -13.56 -20.83 -1.44
N GLY A 203 -12.49 -21.11 -2.18
CA GLY A 203 -11.45 -20.12 -2.50
C GLY A 203 -11.85 -19.05 -3.53
N MET A 204 -12.99 -19.21 -4.19
CA MET A 204 -13.57 -18.29 -5.16
C MET A 204 -15.10 -18.25 -4.96
N PRO A 205 -15.80 -17.19 -5.42
CA PRO A 205 -17.25 -17.15 -5.35
C PRO A 205 -17.89 -18.40 -5.98
N GLY A 206 -18.77 -19.07 -5.24
CA GLY A 206 -19.51 -20.24 -5.72
C GLY A 206 -18.72 -21.54 -5.88
N GLN A 207 -17.47 -21.62 -5.38
CA GLN A 207 -16.73 -22.88 -5.30
C GLN A 207 -17.15 -23.68 -4.06
N ASP A 208 -17.66 -24.91 -4.26
CA ASP A 208 -18.11 -25.79 -3.16
C ASP A 208 -17.27 -27.07 -3.00
N ASP A 209 -16.43 -27.41 -3.99
CA ASP A 209 -15.55 -28.57 -3.97
C ASP A 209 -14.17 -28.14 -3.48
N GLY A 210 -13.95 -28.23 -2.17
CA GLY A 210 -12.71 -27.82 -1.53
C GLY A 210 -11.46 -28.46 -2.15
N ALA A 211 -10.34 -27.74 -2.14
CA ALA A 211 -9.10 -28.18 -2.78
C ALA A 211 -7.86 -27.67 -2.05
N MET A 212 -6.75 -28.38 -2.25
CA MET A 212 -5.42 -27.82 -1.93
C MET A 212 -5.05 -26.79 -2.99
N ILE A 213 -4.78 -25.57 -2.55
CA ILE A 213 -4.43 -24.44 -3.41
C ILE A 213 -2.96 -24.08 -3.21
N ASP A 214 -2.26 -23.88 -4.32
CA ASP A 214 -0.88 -23.42 -4.35
C ASP A 214 -0.82 -21.88 -4.36
N TYR A 215 0.12 -21.36 -3.56
CA TYR A 215 0.43 -19.95 -3.41
C TYR A 215 1.92 -19.70 -3.66
N VAL A 216 2.23 -18.53 -4.18
CA VAL A 216 3.56 -17.94 -4.12
C VAL A 216 3.45 -16.56 -3.49
N TYR A 217 4.10 -16.34 -2.35
CA TYR A 217 4.12 -15.04 -1.68
C TYR A 217 5.43 -14.33 -1.95
N ARG A 218 5.38 -13.00 -2.04
CA ARG A 218 6.53 -12.15 -2.30
C ARG A 218 6.43 -10.91 -1.43
N VAL A 219 7.57 -10.47 -0.90
CA VAL A 219 7.73 -9.13 -0.35
C VAL A 219 8.99 -8.55 -0.98
N ARG A 220 8.79 -7.59 -1.89
CA ARG A 220 9.89 -6.97 -2.68
C ARG A 220 10.22 -5.57 -2.19
N ARG A 221 9.39 -5.01 -1.31
CA ARG A 221 9.60 -3.73 -0.63
C ARG A 221 9.08 -3.84 0.80
N PRO A 222 9.66 -3.12 1.77
CA PRO A 222 9.30 -3.26 3.18
C PRO A 222 7.80 -3.17 3.45
N LEU A 223 7.07 -2.33 2.71
CA LEU A 223 5.65 -2.05 2.94
C LEU A 223 4.72 -2.58 1.84
N ILE A 224 5.24 -3.44 0.95
CA ILE A 224 4.49 -3.96 -0.21
C ILE A 224 4.73 -5.46 -0.35
N ALA A 225 3.64 -6.22 -0.29
CA ALA A 225 3.65 -7.66 -0.51
C ALA A 225 2.73 -8.02 -1.67
N SER A 226 3.00 -9.15 -2.31
CA SER A 226 2.11 -9.74 -3.30
C SER A 226 2.00 -11.24 -3.13
N LEU A 227 0.91 -11.80 -3.63
CA LEU A 227 0.74 -13.24 -3.76
C LEU A 227 0.21 -13.59 -5.15
N THR A 228 0.54 -14.79 -5.60
CA THR A 228 -0.10 -15.46 -6.71
C THR A 228 -0.80 -16.69 -6.16
N LYS A 229 -2.11 -16.76 -6.33
CA LYS A 229 -2.95 -17.90 -6.01
C LYS A 229 -3.27 -18.66 -7.29
N MET A 230 -2.85 -19.91 -7.38
CA MET A 230 -3.13 -20.73 -8.55
C MET A 230 -4.57 -21.23 -8.51
N ALA A 231 -5.27 -21.24 -9.65
CA ALA A 231 -6.58 -21.85 -9.74
C ALA A 231 -6.49 -23.37 -9.51
N ALA A 232 -7.56 -23.95 -8.93
CA ALA A 232 -7.67 -25.40 -8.81
C ALA A 232 -7.60 -26.05 -10.20
N GLY A 233 -6.64 -26.96 -10.42
CA GLY A 233 -6.39 -27.57 -11.73
C GLY A 233 -5.39 -26.85 -12.63
N GLY A 234 -4.84 -25.72 -12.20
CA GLY A 234 -3.69 -25.04 -12.84
C GLY A 234 -4.00 -24.21 -14.08
N GLN A 235 -5.28 -23.88 -14.33
CA GLN A 235 -5.69 -22.98 -15.41
C GLN A 235 -6.01 -21.59 -14.85
N GLY A 236 -5.10 -20.64 -15.07
CA GLY A 236 -5.21 -19.26 -14.59
C GLY A 236 -4.74 -19.06 -13.14
N ALA A 237 -4.57 -17.81 -12.77
CA ALA A 237 -4.18 -17.38 -11.43
C ALA A 237 -4.90 -16.08 -10.99
N LEU A 238 -4.92 -15.88 -9.67
CA LEU A 238 -5.27 -14.63 -9.03
C LEU A 238 -3.99 -14.01 -8.46
N HIS A 239 -3.63 -12.83 -8.95
CA HIS A 239 -2.50 -12.06 -8.44
C HIS A 239 -3.03 -10.94 -7.55
N ILE A 240 -2.47 -10.78 -6.35
CA ILE A 240 -2.87 -9.74 -5.43
C ILE A 240 -1.64 -8.98 -4.97
N MET A 241 -1.67 -7.66 -5.04
CA MET A 241 -0.72 -6.76 -4.39
C MET A 241 -1.40 -6.07 -3.21
N LEU A 242 -0.80 -6.19 -2.03
CA LEU A 242 -1.10 -5.40 -0.85
C LEU A 242 -0.07 -4.27 -0.73
N VAL A 243 -0.57 -3.04 -0.57
CA VAL A 243 0.26 -1.86 -0.28
C VAL A 243 -0.15 -1.33 1.09
N ALA A 244 0.76 -1.40 2.06
CA ALA A 244 0.56 -0.90 3.42
C ALA A 244 1.19 0.50 3.57
N SER A 245 0.51 1.54 3.08
CA SER A 245 1.05 2.91 3.20
C SER A 245 0.86 3.42 4.63
N PRO A 246 1.92 3.91 5.31
CA PRO A 246 1.79 4.39 6.68
C PRO A 246 1.04 5.72 6.70
N VAL A 247 0.05 5.85 7.58
CA VAL A 247 -0.50 7.15 7.98
C VAL A 247 0.32 7.72 9.14
N SER A 248 0.69 6.85 10.08
CA SER A 248 1.63 7.11 11.20
C SER A 248 2.43 5.82 11.49
N GLU A 249 3.21 5.76 12.57
CA GLU A 249 3.85 4.51 13.00
C GLU A 249 2.86 3.42 13.45
N THR A 250 1.60 3.77 13.74
CA THR A 250 0.60 2.84 14.31
C THR A 250 -0.74 2.87 13.59
N GLU A 251 -0.81 3.55 12.45
CA GLU A 251 -1.99 3.57 11.59
C GLU A 251 -1.54 3.45 10.13
N THR A 252 -2.24 2.62 9.38
CA THR A 252 -1.92 2.26 8.01
C THR A 252 -3.15 2.46 7.12
N ARG A 253 -2.91 2.91 5.89
CA ARG A 253 -3.88 2.82 4.80
C ARG A 253 -3.46 1.67 3.88
N ALA A 254 -4.30 0.66 3.78
CA ALA A 254 -4.05 -0.55 3.00
C ALA A 254 -4.79 -0.49 1.66
N TRP A 255 -4.07 -0.68 0.55
CA TRP A 255 -4.64 -0.93 -0.77
C TRP A 255 -4.47 -2.38 -1.13
N LEU A 256 -5.48 -2.93 -1.80
CA LEU A 256 -5.42 -4.24 -2.42
C LEU A 256 -5.78 -4.09 -3.90
N VAL A 257 -4.85 -4.48 -4.76
CA VAL A 257 -5.01 -4.49 -6.20
C VAL A 257 -4.90 -5.94 -6.66
N SER A 258 -5.98 -6.49 -7.19
CA SER A 258 -5.98 -7.85 -7.73
C SER A 258 -6.03 -7.86 -9.25
N VAL A 259 -5.44 -8.89 -9.86
CA VAL A 259 -5.56 -9.22 -11.27
C VAL A 259 -6.02 -10.67 -11.38
N HIS A 260 -7.16 -10.87 -12.03
CA HIS A 260 -7.77 -12.17 -12.25
C HIS A 260 -7.51 -12.61 -13.69
N GLU A 261 -6.82 -13.74 -13.87
CA GLU A 261 -6.63 -14.38 -15.17
C GLU A 261 -7.85 -15.25 -15.52
N ASP A 262 -8.24 -15.26 -16.79
CA ASP A 262 -9.22 -16.17 -17.39
C ASP A 262 -10.59 -16.30 -16.68
N ASP A 263 -10.91 -15.39 -15.75
CA ASP A 263 -12.21 -15.36 -15.08
C ASP A 263 -13.25 -14.67 -15.97
N SER A 264 -14.02 -15.47 -16.70
CA SER A 264 -15.20 -15.01 -17.46
C SER A 264 -16.52 -15.28 -16.75
N THR A 265 -16.49 -15.87 -15.56
CA THR A 265 -17.68 -16.37 -14.86
C THR A 265 -18.24 -15.34 -13.88
N HIS A 266 -17.39 -14.49 -13.31
CA HIS A 266 -17.78 -13.52 -12.30
C HIS A 266 -17.74 -12.09 -12.84
N SER A 267 -18.68 -11.26 -12.41
CA SER A 267 -18.62 -9.81 -12.62
C SER A 267 -17.51 -9.15 -11.80
N ASP A 268 -17.04 -7.97 -12.21
CA ASP A 268 -16.04 -7.20 -11.45
C ASP A 268 -16.53 -6.93 -10.02
N ARG A 269 -17.85 -6.76 -9.86
CA ARG A 269 -18.49 -6.49 -8.57
C ARG A 269 -18.44 -7.69 -7.64
N GLU A 270 -18.71 -8.89 -8.14
CA GLU A 270 -18.63 -10.12 -7.34
C GLU A 270 -17.20 -10.38 -6.85
N LEU A 271 -16.20 -10.18 -7.72
CA LEU A 271 -14.79 -10.29 -7.36
C LEU A 271 -14.38 -9.23 -6.33
N TYR A 272 -14.85 -7.99 -6.50
CA TYR A 272 -14.64 -6.90 -5.57
C TYR A 272 -15.22 -7.23 -4.18
N ASP A 273 -16.50 -7.61 -4.12
CA ASP A 273 -17.20 -7.84 -2.86
C ASP A 273 -16.59 -9.03 -2.09
N PHE A 274 -16.20 -10.09 -2.80
CA PHE A 274 -15.53 -11.26 -2.21
C PHE A 274 -14.15 -10.91 -1.62
N ASN A 275 -13.29 -10.22 -2.38
CA ASN A 275 -11.97 -9.82 -1.87
C ASN A 275 -12.09 -8.80 -0.72
N MET A 276 -13.10 -7.93 -0.75
CA MET A 276 -13.39 -6.99 0.34
C MET A 276 -13.84 -7.72 1.61
N GLU A 277 -14.68 -8.75 1.50
CA GLU A 277 -15.10 -9.56 2.65
C GLU A 277 -13.90 -10.19 3.36
N ILE A 278 -12.97 -10.80 2.61
CA ILE A 278 -11.75 -11.40 3.16
C ILE A 278 -10.92 -10.33 3.88
N LEU A 279 -10.62 -9.21 3.21
CA LEU A 279 -9.79 -8.13 3.77
C LEU A 279 -10.36 -7.57 5.09
N LEU A 280 -11.68 -7.45 5.19
CA LEU A 280 -12.33 -6.91 6.38
C LEU A 280 -12.34 -7.88 7.57
N GLN A 281 -12.16 -9.19 7.34
CA GLN A 281 -12.06 -10.18 8.43
C GLN A 281 -10.74 -10.05 9.21
N ASP A 282 -9.64 -9.67 8.55
CA ASP A 282 -8.33 -9.49 9.19
C ASP A 282 -8.26 -8.27 10.11
N THR A 283 -8.94 -7.19 9.71
CA THR A 283 -8.84 -5.87 10.35
C THR A 283 -8.99 -5.93 11.88
N PRO A 284 -10.06 -6.51 12.47
CA PRO A 284 -10.19 -6.58 13.93
C PRO A 284 -9.08 -7.39 14.61
N ILE A 285 -8.50 -8.39 13.94
CA ILE A 285 -7.42 -9.22 14.48
C ILE A 285 -6.12 -8.43 14.52
N VAL A 286 -5.73 -7.83 13.39
CA VAL A 286 -4.51 -6.99 13.29
C VAL A 286 -4.61 -5.75 14.18
N GLU A 287 -5.80 -5.14 14.29
CA GLU A 287 -6.06 -4.04 15.23
C GLU A 287 -6.12 -4.47 16.70
N SER A 288 -6.16 -5.76 17.02
CA SER A 288 -6.09 -6.21 18.41
C SER A 288 -4.65 -6.41 18.90
N GLN A 289 -3.68 -6.54 17.99
CA GLN A 289 -2.29 -6.85 18.31
C GLN A 289 -1.61 -5.72 19.13
N TRP A 290 -0.84 -6.12 20.13
CA TRP A 290 -0.06 -5.22 20.98
C TRP A 290 1.32 -5.82 21.31
N PRO A 291 2.43 -5.07 21.16
CA PRO A 291 2.51 -3.66 20.75
C PRO A 291 2.11 -3.44 19.28
N LYS A 292 1.64 -2.22 18.95
CA LYS A 292 1.17 -1.86 17.60
C LYS A 292 2.28 -1.86 16.55
N ARG A 293 3.47 -1.50 16.96
CA ARG A 293 4.68 -1.59 16.14
C ARG A 293 5.18 -3.03 16.12
N LEU A 294 5.74 -3.46 14.99
CA LEU A 294 6.22 -4.83 14.80
C LEU A 294 7.56 -5.03 15.55
N PRO A 295 7.66 -5.96 16.52
CA PRO A 295 8.94 -6.29 17.14
C PRO A 295 9.81 -7.11 16.18
N LEU A 296 11.03 -6.62 15.93
CA LEU A 296 12.02 -7.29 15.07
C LEU A 296 12.93 -8.25 15.86
N GLU A 297 13.04 -8.07 17.18
CA GLU A 297 13.66 -9.03 18.08
C GLU A 297 12.84 -10.33 18.07
N LEU A 298 13.45 -11.43 17.59
CA LEU A 298 12.74 -12.70 17.36
C LEU A 298 12.37 -13.45 18.64
N ASP A 299 12.88 -13.03 19.80
CA ASP A 299 12.49 -13.57 21.11
C ASP A 299 11.40 -12.74 21.79
N ALA A 300 10.97 -11.63 21.18
CA ALA A 300 9.85 -10.81 21.67
C ALA A 300 8.49 -11.50 21.47
N GLU A 301 8.37 -12.39 20.47
CA GLU A 301 7.18 -13.20 20.19
C GLU A 301 7.60 -14.66 19.91
N LEU A 302 6.68 -15.61 20.06
CA LEU A 302 6.97 -17.03 19.85
C LEU A 302 6.67 -17.45 18.41
N HIS A 303 7.56 -18.25 17.84
CA HIS A 303 7.45 -18.67 16.44
C HIS A 303 7.38 -20.20 16.32
N GLN A 304 6.55 -20.65 15.39
CA GLN A 304 6.41 -22.04 14.95
C GLN A 304 6.93 -22.20 13.52
N LYS A 305 6.93 -23.45 13.03
CA LYS A 305 7.41 -23.79 11.69
C LYS A 305 6.64 -23.08 10.57
N CYS A 306 5.34 -22.87 10.76
CA CYS A 306 4.47 -22.18 9.81
C CYS A 306 4.80 -20.70 9.65
N ASP A 307 5.47 -20.08 10.62
CA ASP A 307 5.76 -18.64 10.65
C ASP A 307 7.05 -18.27 9.90
N ARG A 308 7.59 -19.20 9.10
CA ARG A 308 8.88 -19.07 8.42
C ARG A 308 8.98 -17.79 7.58
N MET A 309 7.92 -17.43 6.86
CA MET A 309 7.87 -16.19 6.07
C MET A 309 7.87 -14.95 6.96
N SER A 310 7.06 -14.92 8.02
CA SER A 310 7.00 -13.82 8.99
C SER A 310 8.34 -13.59 9.68
N VAL A 311 9.00 -14.67 10.13
CA VAL A 311 10.35 -14.62 10.74
C VAL A 311 11.39 -14.11 9.73
N ALA A 312 11.33 -14.56 8.47
CA ALA A 312 12.24 -14.09 7.43
C ALA A 312 12.02 -12.60 7.14
N TYR A 313 10.76 -12.15 7.05
CA TYR A 313 10.41 -10.75 6.85
C TYR A 313 10.94 -9.85 7.97
N ARG A 314 10.79 -10.25 9.24
CA ARG A 314 11.36 -9.49 10.38
C ARG A 314 12.87 -9.37 10.32
N ARG A 315 13.57 -10.48 10.01
CA ARG A 315 15.03 -10.47 9.82
C ARG A 315 15.44 -9.53 8.71
N TRP A 316 14.74 -9.60 7.58
CA TRP A 316 15.02 -8.74 6.44
C TRP A 316 14.78 -7.25 6.74
N LEU A 317 13.70 -6.90 7.44
CA LEU A 317 13.50 -5.53 7.92
C LEU A 317 14.62 -5.05 8.86
N ALA A 318 15.11 -5.93 9.74
CA ALA A 318 16.22 -5.61 10.62
C ALA A 318 17.53 -5.40 9.85
N GLU A 319 17.81 -6.22 8.83
CA GLU A 319 18.97 -6.06 7.93
C GLU A 319 18.93 -4.75 7.13
N LEU A 320 17.73 -4.27 6.79
CA LEU A 320 17.51 -2.98 6.15
C LEU A 320 17.54 -1.78 7.13
N GLU A 321 17.72 -2.03 8.44
CA GLU A 321 17.57 -1.02 9.49
C GLU A 321 16.20 -0.28 9.39
N PHE A 322 15.15 -1.00 9.00
CA PHE A 322 13.83 -0.42 8.75
C PHE A 322 13.11 -0.07 10.06
N GLY A 323 13.10 1.21 10.41
CA GLY A 323 12.62 1.71 11.71
C GLY A 323 11.14 2.13 11.74
N TRP A 324 10.52 2.49 10.61
CA TRP A 324 9.15 3.01 10.62
C TRP A 324 8.12 1.95 11.02
N GLY A 325 7.43 2.17 12.14
CA GLY A 325 6.40 1.22 12.62
C GLY A 325 6.97 -0.08 13.19
N THR A 326 8.28 -0.16 13.46
CA THR A 326 8.94 -1.33 14.07
C THR A 326 9.48 -1.01 15.46
N THR A 327 9.91 -2.04 16.20
CA THR A 327 10.65 -1.92 17.46
C THR A 327 11.79 -2.94 17.52
N GLY A 328 12.89 -2.62 18.18
CA GLY A 328 14.01 -3.56 18.38
C GLY A 328 14.91 -3.75 17.15
N GLY A 329 14.79 -2.91 16.12
CA GLY A 329 15.77 -2.80 15.04
C GLY A 329 16.70 -1.62 15.31
N GLY A 330 17.96 -1.90 15.59
CA GLY A 330 19.01 -0.90 15.80
C GLY A 330 20.39 -1.53 15.68
#